data_AF-A0A8H6ZI29-F1
#
_entry.id   AF-A0A8H6ZI29-F1
#
_cell.length_a   1.000
_cell.length_b   1.000
_cell.length_c   1.000
_cell.angle_alpha   90.00
_cell.angle_beta   90.00
_cell.angle_gamma   90.00
#
_symmetry.space_group_name_H-M   'P 1'
#
loop_
_entity.id
_entity.type
_entity.pdbx_description
1 polymer ?
#
loop_
_entity_poly.entity_id
_entity_poly.type
_entity_poly.pdbx_seq_one_letter_code
_entity_poly.pdbx_strand_id
1 'polypeptide(L)'
;MVPQPFSPSSKLCTGALSVITGCCQKLTSPRSKRTWVADDGRTCAGCKLQPGSSATSSQKGFKRCSACKKAWYCSPGCQKDDWVRHIFDCDTNQEITAAHHLALAVRDKSLPTDHATLVEYGFTRAPTEHAKLQLLGVYVDLMERHQVTTKKIHRWVSEGDLAYYIQATFTKLPDVSRGSHYAWLSKNMFVLDTFLPVLELEPALSTSTLNNARNAQRRRCDGCHSIAGDTTDDQEWHAQGMGRFAAYKQCGGCKKVWYCSPSCQKDSWVHHIFECKPRQPINTAHYLALAVRNNLLPEDPQTCDDYGFTKAFTTEARSKLLGVYIGLIERMDIPPRKVHIWRIEGRLLREIKAAFETMLPPGARGGYYPWLLDNQHLLDESVPDPRSDPIVEMINRGLKYANMRLLPPNETTDGLQRRLSELPKAQTECLMFAAKLLSKAHPSPHDGPQYMAFGFCACTCEEEESILGRRWQELLSKSTFKELCQAYDSGSTLSLFKTKKILVPTPTIEEFLKGSNSLYSVWKLKQFVLGTDDSVLRAARSVWVDYGFINCASDAERLDLKSIYKSVFQSTKYPTMDPLELHQACISGKLFDFVGQFYTFKEKKRNKYIRLFENPYPLPDL
;
A
#
# COMPACT_ATOMS: atom_id res chain seq x y z
N MET A 1 -8.47 22.43 52.16
CA MET A 1 -7.62 23.03 53.20
C MET A 1 -6.84 21.90 53.87
N VAL A 2 -5.51 21.93 53.71
CA VAL A 2 -4.51 21.06 54.37
C VAL A 2 -4.28 21.64 55.79
N PRO A 3 -3.99 20.82 56.83
CA PRO A 3 -2.59 20.59 57.20
C PRO A 3 -2.24 19.21 57.81
N GLN A 4 -1.06 18.73 57.39
CA GLN A 4 -0.07 17.88 58.10
C GLN A 4 0.50 18.62 59.36
N PRO A 5 1.57 18.19 60.07
CA PRO A 5 2.28 16.88 60.19
C PRO A 5 2.52 16.48 61.67
N PHE A 6 3.14 15.33 61.94
CA PHE A 6 4.13 15.20 63.04
C PHE A 6 5.02 13.95 62.85
N SER A 7 6.34 14.14 63.00
CA SER A 7 7.36 13.15 63.39
C SER A 7 8.04 13.70 64.67
N PRO A 8 8.72 12.90 65.52
CA PRO A 8 10.17 12.64 65.30
C PRO A 8 10.79 11.34 65.93
N SER A 9 11.99 10.97 65.43
CA SER A 9 13.24 10.47 66.12
C SER A 9 13.21 9.27 67.10
N SER A 10 14.26 8.47 67.39
CA SER A 10 15.62 8.14 66.88
C SER A 10 16.23 7.08 67.85
N LYS A 11 17.20 6.25 67.40
CA LYS A 11 18.34 5.59 68.14
C LYS A 11 18.89 4.42 67.29
N LEU A 12 20.07 4.48 66.67
CA LEU A 12 21.47 4.29 67.16
C LEU A 12 21.86 2.87 67.62
N CYS A 13 22.77 2.24 66.86
CA CYS A 13 23.85 1.36 67.36
C CYS A 13 25.04 1.35 66.38
N THR A 14 26.23 1.18 66.95
CA THR A 14 27.57 1.61 66.50
C THR A 14 28.55 0.45 66.25
N GLY A 15 29.62 0.74 65.50
CA GLY A 15 30.95 0.08 65.54
C GLY A 15 31.44 -0.37 64.15
N ALA A 16 32.70 -0.26 63.72
CA ALA A 16 33.94 0.32 64.24
C ALA A 16 34.95 0.46 63.06
N LEU A 17 35.99 1.28 63.25
CA LEU A 17 37.06 1.72 62.33
C LEU A 17 38.13 0.67 61.97
N SER A 18 38.77 0.82 60.79
CA SER A 18 40.24 0.94 60.71
C SER A 18 40.72 1.56 59.38
N VAL A 19 41.83 2.29 59.46
CA VAL A 19 42.48 3.16 58.47
C VAL A 19 43.82 2.54 58.08
N ILE A 20 44.21 2.54 56.80
CA ILE A 20 45.63 2.59 56.37
C ILE A 20 45.76 3.48 55.12
N THR A 21 46.70 4.42 55.22
CA THR A 21 47.13 5.45 54.26
C THR A 21 48.38 5.05 53.45
N GLY A 22 48.58 5.72 52.31
CA GLY A 22 49.90 5.94 51.67
C GLY A 22 50.02 5.35 50.26
N CYS A 23 50.76 5.90 49.30
CA CYS A 23 51.41 7.19 49.09
C CYS A 23 51.72 7.28 47.57
N CYS A 24 51.87 8.48 47.02
CA CYS A 24 52.02 8.76 45.59
C CYS A 24 53.46 9.22 45.28
N GLN A 25 54.18 8.64 44.31
CA GLN A 25 55.37 9.27 43.70
C GLN A 25 55.53 8.96 42.19
N LYS A 26 55.85 10.05 41.47
CA LYS A 26 56.25 10.31 40.07
C LYS A 26 57.59 9.60 39.69
N LEU A 27 58.11 9.42 38.46
CA LEU A 27 57.93 9.90 37.07
C LEU A 27 58.83 8.99 36.17
N THR A 28 58.49 8.74 34.90
CA THR A 28 59.40 8.83 33.71
C THR A 28 58.70 8.38 32.41
N SER A 29 59.04 9.04 31.31
CA SER A 29 58.67 8.78 29.90
C SER A 29 59.99 8.58 29.14
N PRO A 30 60.12 7.68 28.12
CA PRO A 30 59.67 8.01 26.76
C PRO A 30 59.16 6.85 25.85
N ARG A 31 58.30 7.26 24.89
CA ARG A 31 58.04 6.73 23.52
C ARG A 31 57.20 5.44 23.31
N SER A 32 55.89 5.66 23.10
CA SER A 32 54.99 5.24 21.96
C SER A 32 55.33 3.92 21.22
N LYS A 33 54.44 2.94 20.97
CA LYS A 33 53.00 2.83 20.60
C LYS A 33 52.64 1.32 20.69
N ARG A 34 51.45 0.79 21.00
CA ARG A 34 50.07 1.28 21.06
C ARG A 34 49.45 0.74 22.36
N THR A 35 48.97 1.64 23.20
CA THR A 35 48.05 1.29 24.27
C THR A 35 46.69 0.99 23.66
N TRP A 36 46.16 -0.20 23.97
CA TRP A 36 44.75 -0.50 23.77
C TRP A 36 43.97 0.37 24.74
N VAL A 37 43.25 1.35 24.20
CA VAL A 37 42.32 2.15 24.99
C VAL A 37 41.21 1.20 25.45
N ALA A 38 41.03 1.16 26.76
CA ALA A 38 39.94 0.48 27.42
C ALA A 38 38.62 1.21 27.15
N ASP A 39 37.53 0.44 27.26
CA ASP A 39 36.14 0.88 27.36
C ASP A 39 35.35 1.04 26.04
N ASP A 40 35.11 -0.10 25.39
CA ASP A 40 33.92 -0.25 24.54
C ASP A 40 32.98 -1.17 25.31
N GLY A 41 31.75 -0.76 25.64
CA GLY A 41 30.71 -1.54 26.35
C GLY A 41 30.23 -2.80 25.62
N ARG A 42 31.14 -3.72 25.28
CA ARG A 42 30.94 -4.88 24.41
C ARG A 42 30.24 -6.00 25.18
N THR A 43 28.91 -6.09 25.06
CA THR A 43 28.12 -7.22 25.59
C THR A 43 27.90 -8.30 24.52
N CYS A 44 27.67 -9.54 24.95
CA CYS A 44 27.25 -10.61 24.05
C CYS A 44 25.87 -10.25 23.46
N ALA A 45 25.74 -10.15 22.14
CA ALA A 45 24.47 -9.78 21.50
C ALA A 45 23.35 -10.78 21.82
N GLY A 46 23.69 -12.07 21.94
CA GLY A 46 22.74 -13.15 22.25
C GLY A 46 22.29 -13.26 23.71
N CYS A 47 23.20 -13.15 24.70
CA CYS A 47 22.87 -13.35 26.12
C CYS A 47 23.13 -12.14 27.03
N LYS A 48 23.58 -11.02 26.47
CA LYS A 48 23.90 -9.75 27.15
C LYS A 48 25.02 -9.82 28.21
N LEU A 49 25.73 -10.94 28.32
CA LEU A 49 26.86 -11.11 29.23
C LEU A 49 28.00 -10.13 28.90
N GLN A 50 28.63 -9.58 29.94
CA GLN A 50 29.81 -8.73 29.81
C GLN A 50 31.11 -9.57 29.84
N PRO A 51 32.21 -9.11 29.20
CA PRO A 51 33.49 -9.78 29.27
C PRO A 51 34.03 -9.76 30.71
N GLY A 52 34.35 -10.92 31.28
CA GLY A 52 34.93 -11.03 32.62
C GLY A 52 33.97 -11.39 33.76
N SER A 53 32.66 -11.54 33.49
CA SER A 53 31.65 -11.81 34.53
C SER A 53 31.54 -13.27 34.99
N SER A 54 32.40 -14.19 34.52
CA SER A 54 32.30 -15.62 34.86
C SER A 54 33.59 -16.11 35.54
N ALA A 55 33.44 -16.61 36.77
CA ALA A 55 34.52 -16.98 37.69
C ALA A 55 35.19 -18.34 37.40
N THR A 56 34.87 -19.01 36.29
CA THR A 56 35.39 -20.36 36.01
C THR A 56 35.88 -20.52 34.57
N SER A 57 37.20 -20.41 34.44
CA SER A 57 38.05 -21.10 33.46
C SER A 57 37.97 -20.72 31.97
N SER A 58 39.15 -20.36 31.45
CA SER A 58 39.52 -20.13 30.04
C SER A 58 38.95 -18.87 29.36
N GLN A 59 39.77 -17.82 29.36
CA GLN A 59 39.61 -16.59 28.59
C GLN A 59 39.52 -16.87 27.07
N LYS A 60 38.38 -17.34 26.58
CA LYS A 60 38.02 -17.21 25.16
C LYS A 60 37.32 -15.88 25.00
N GLY A 61 38.05 -14.89 24.48
CA GLY A 61 37.47 -13.59 24.13
C GLY A 61 36.24 -13.75 23.25
N PHE A 62 35.31 -12.78 23.33
CA PHE A 62 34.10 -12.82 22.51
C PHE A 62 34.46 -12.96 21.03
N LYS A 63 33.73 -13.83 20.35
CA LYS A 63 33.85 -14.01 18.90
C LYS A 63 33.00 -12.95 18.21
N ARG A 64 33.52 -12.38 17.13
CA ARG A 64 32.75 -11.49 16.27
C ARG A 64 31.98 -12.28 15.23
N CYS A 65 30.84 -11.76 14.80
CA CYS A 65 30.22 -12.21 13.56
C CYS A 65 31.27 -12.14 12.43
N SER A 66 31.52 -13.26 11.74
CA SER A 66 32.56 -13.36 10.71
C SER A 66 32.26 -12.47 9.50
N ALA A 67 30.98 -12.18 9.25
CA ALA A 67 30.54 -11.38 8.12
C ALA A 67 30.59 -9.88 8.42
N CYS A 68 29.74 -9.36 9.31
CA CYS A 68 29.68 -7.91 9.57
C CYS A 68 30.79 -7.40 10.49
N LYS A 69 31.40 -8.28 11.30
CA LYS A 69 32.39 -7.92 12.36
C LYS A 69 31.88 -6.92 13.40
N LYS A 70 30.59 -6.55 13.39
CA LYS A 70 29.94 -5.58 14.28
C LYS A 70 29.36 -6.23 15.56
N ALA A 71 28.78 -7.43 15.45
CA ALA A 71 28.20 -8.14 16.58
C ALA A 71 29.21 -9.06 17.29
N TRP A 72 29.06 -9.20 18.63
CA TRP A 72 29.94 -9.98 19.50
C TRP A 72 29.18 -11.07 20.26
N TYR A 73 29.79 -12.25 20.41
CA TYR A 73 29.17 -13.42 21.01
C TYR A 73 30.11 -14.13 21.97
N CYS A 74 29.61 -14.52 23.14
CA CYS A 74 30.39 -15.31 24.10
C CYS A 74 30.57 -16.77 23.65
N SER A 75 29.69 -17.27 22.78
CA SER A 75 29.75 -18.63 22.25
C SER A 75 29.13 -18.72 20.85
N PRO A 76 29.47 -19.76 20.06
CA PRO A 76 28.76 -20.06 18.81
C PRO A 76 27.26 -20.32 19.02
N GLY A 77 26.87 -20.81 20.21
CA GLY A 77 25.46 -20.98 20.59
C GLY A 77 24.74 -19.65 20.63
N CYS A 78 25.27 -18.66 21.36
CA CYS A 78 24.67 -17.33 21.41
C CYS A 78 24.64 -16.64 20.04
N GLN A 79 25.62 -16.89 19.17
CA GLN A 79 25.58 -16.41 17.79
C GLN A 79 24.44 -17.05 17.00
N LYS A 80 24.27 -18.38 17.11
CA LYS A 80 23.21 -19.12 16.44
C LYS A 80 21.81 -18.71 16.93
N ASP A 81 21.66 -18.49 18.22
CA ASP A 81 20.40 -18.08 18.83
C ASP A 81 20.04 -16.65 18.43
N ASP A 82 21.01 -15.73 18.46
CA ASP A 82 20.82 -14.34 18.03
C ASP A 82 20.64 -14.19 16.52
N TRP A 83 21.10 -15.17 15.72
CA TRP A 83 21.09 -15.10 14.26
C TRP A 83 19.72 -14.75 13.66
N VAL A 84 18.64 -15.27 14.25
CA VAL A 84 17.27 -14.99 13.82
C VAL A 84 16.93 -13.50 13.86
N ARG A 85 17.57 -12.71 14.74
CA ARG A 85 17.43 -11.24 14.79
C ARG A 85 18.58 -10.55 14.07
N HIS A 86 19.81 -11.01 14.31
CA HIS A 86 21.01 -10.39 13.76
C HIS A 86 21.05 -10.40 12.23
N ILE A 87 20.49 -11.42 11.57
CA ILE A 87 20.53 -11.54 10.11
C ILE A 87 19.94 -10.31 9.39
N PHE A 88 18.98 -9.61 10.02
CA PHE A 88 18.36 -8.40 9.46
C PHE A 88 19.30 -7.18 9.46
N ASP A 89 20.26 -7.15 10.39
CA ASP A 89 21.23 -6.06 10.56
C ASP A 89 22.66 -6.49 10.18
N CYS A 90 22.83 -7.71 9.67
CA CYS A 90 24.13 -8.27 9.33
C CYS A 90 24.48 -7.99 7.87
N ASP A 91 25.69 -7.49 7.62
CA ASP A 91 26.25 -7.31 6.27
C ASP A 91 26.62 -8.64 5.57
N THR A 92 25.87 -9.70 5.84
CA THR A 92 26.01 -10.95 5.11
C THR A 92 25.38 -10.75 3.75
N ASN A 93 26.08 -11.06 2.66
CA ASN A 93 25.49 -11.15 1.32
C ASN A 93 24.44 -12.29 1.20
N GLN A 94 23.91 -12.79 2.32
CA GLN A 94 22.86 -13.77 2.37
C GLN A 94 21.51 -13.06 2.21
N GLU A 95 20.70 -13.56 1.30
CA GLU A 95 19.35 -13.04 1.04
C GLU A 95 18.41 -13.30 2.23
N ILE A 96 17.68 -12.26 2.64
CA ILE A 96 16.65 -12.36 3.68
C ILE A 96 15.37 -12.87 3.02
N THR A 97 15.13 -14.18 3.14
CA THR A 97 13.90 -14.84 2.68
C THR A 97 12.75 -14.71 3.69
N ALA A 98 11.50 -14.90 3.24
CA ALA A 98 10.31 -15.02 4.09
C ALA A 98 10.46 -16.06 5.23
N ALA A 99 11.29 -17.10 5.04
CA ALA A 99 11.59 -18.06 6.09
C ALA A 99 12.28 -17.43 7.31
N HIS A 100 13.10 -16.38 7.13
CA HIS A 100 13.75 -15.70 8.24
C HIS A 100 12.76 -14.86 9.05
N HIS A 101 11.81 -14.21 8.38
CA HIS A 101 10.69 -13.52 9.02
C HIS A 101 9.79 -14.50 9.77
N LEU A 102 9.52 -15.69 9.20
CA LEU A 102 8.84 -16.78 9.92
C LEU A 102 9.61 -17.20 11.18
N ALA A 103 10.93 -17.39 11.07
CA ALA A 103 11.76 -17.78 12.22
C ALA A 103 11.73 -16.73 13.33
N LEU A 104 11.69 -15.44 12.97
CA LEU A 104 11.54 -14.33 13.92
C LEU A 104 10.18 -14.37 14.61
N ALA A 105 9.09 -14.54 13.84
CA ALA A 105 7.73 -14.67 14.37
C ALA A 105 7.58 -15.87 15.32
N VAL A 106 8.16 -17.03 14.96
CA VAL A 106 8.22 -18.23 15.81
C VAL A 106 8.94 -17.95 17.12
N ARG A 107 10.11 -17.29 17.05
CA ARG A 107 10.89 -16.94 18.25
C ARG A 107 10.16 -15.97 19.17
N ASP A 108 9.55 -14.94 18.59
CA ASP A 108 8.84 -13.88 19.33
C ASP A 108 7.42 -14.33 19.74
N LYS A 109 6.99 -15.52 19.30
CA LYS A 109 5.65 -16.09 19.53
C LYS A 109 4.54 -15.12 19.12
N SER A 110 4.79 -14.38 18.05
CA SER A 110 3.90 -13.37 17.48
C SER A 110 3.59 -13.73 16.03
N LEU A 111 2.47 -13.22 15.51
CA LEU A 111 2.13 -13.45 14.11
C LEU A 111 3.10 -12.69 13.18
N PRO A 112 3.50 -13.29 12.04
CA PRO A 112 4.33 -12.59 11.06
C PRO A 112 3.64 -11.32 10.55
N THR A 113 4.40 -10.23 10.39
CA THR A 113 3.93 -8.98 9.79
C THR A 113 4.31 -8.86 8.31
N ASP A 114 5.35 -9.58 7.88
CA ASP A 114 5.82 -9.60 6.50
C ASP A 114 4.82 -10.32 5.57
N HIS A 115 4.42 -9.65 4.48
CA HIS A 115 3.42 -10.15 3.55
C HIS A 115 3.86 -11.44 2.84
N ALA A 116 5.14 -11.53 2.43
CA ALA A 116 5.65 -12.74 1.79
C ALA A 116 5.55 -13.95 2.73
N THR A 117 5.90 -13.76 3.99
CA THR A 117 5.75 -14.77 5.04
C THR A 117 4.30 -15.17 5.25
N LEU A 118 3.39 -14.19 5.30
CA LEU A 118 1.97 -14.45 5.48
C LEU A 118 1.41 -15.31 4.33
N VAL A 119 1.83 -15.06 3.09
CA VAL A 119 1.35 -15.78 1.90
C VAL A 119 2.00 -17.16 1.78
N GLU A 120 3.33 -17.21 1.77
CA GLU A 120 4.13 -18.42 1.50
C GLU A 120 3.88 -19.51 2.56
N TYR A 121 3.69 -19.11 3.81
CA TYR A 121 3.52 -20.03 4.94
C TYR A 121 2.07 -20.23 5.37
N GLY A 122 1.10 -19.71 4.60
CA GLY A 122 -0.31 -20.07 4.74
C GLY A 122 -1.14 -19.23 5.71
N PHE A 123 -0.57 -18.19 6.32
CA PHE A 123 -1.28 -17.34 7.25
C PHE A 123 -2.38 -16.49 6.60
N THR A 124 -2.24 -16.11 5.32
CA THR A 124 -3.33 -15.44 4.57
C THR A 124 -4.53 -16.34 4.31
N ARG A 125 -4.33 -17.66 4.32
CA ARG A 125 -5.36 -18.68 4.10
C ARG A 125 -6.01 -19.14 5.40
N ALA A 126 -5.47 -18.75 6.56
CA ALA A 126 -6.08 -18.95 7.85
C ALA A 126 -7.15 -17.86 8.10
N PRO A 127 -8.45 -18.21 8.15
CA PRO A 127 -9.56 -17.26 8.06
C PRO A 127 -9.78 -16.41 9.32
N THR A 128 -9.17 -16.80 10.44
CA THR A 128 -9.32 -16.11 11.73
C THR A 128 -7.97 -15.92 12.40
N GLU A 129 -7.86 -14.94 13.29
CA GLU A 129 -6.67 -14.76 14.13
C GLU A 129 -6.35 -16.01 14.95
N HIS A 130 -7.38 -16.72 15.44
CA HIS A 130 -7.19 -18.00 16.12
C HIS A 130 -6.56 -19.05 15.19
N ALA A 131 -7.03 -19.17 13.95
CA ALA A 131 -6.46 -20.09 12.96
C ALA A 131 -5.00 -19.74 12.63
N LYS A 132 -4.65 -18.45 12.53
CA LYS A 132 -3.26 -18.00 12.33
C LYS A 132 -2.38 -18.37 13.51
N LEU A 133 -2.86 -18.24 14.74
CA LEU A 133 -2.13 -18.65 15.95
C LEU A 133 -1.96 -20.18 16.02
N GLN A 134 -2.95 -20.96 15.62
CA GLN A 134 -2.82 -22.41 15.50
C GLN A 134 -1.74 -22.80 14.49
N LEU A 135 -1.72 -22.13 13.32
CA LEU A 135 -0.71 -22.33 12.30
C LEU A 135 0.69 -21.91 12.77
N LEU A 136 0.81 -20.79 13.49
CA LEU A 136 2.07 -20.39 14.14
C LEU A 136 2.55 -21.47 15.12
N GLY A 137 1.64 -22.05 15.91
CA GLY A 137 1.94 -23.15 16.82
C GLY A 137 2.53 -24.38 16.11
N VAL A 138 2.09 -24.69 14.88
CA VAL A 138 2.71 -25.75 14.07
C VAL A 138 4.16 -25.41 13.72
N TYR A 139 4.44 -24.17 13.30
CA TYR A 139 5.80 -23.75 12.97
C TYR A 139 6.72 -23.69 14.20
N VAL A 140 6.19 -23.28 15.35
CA VAL A 140 6.89 -23.37 16.65
C VAL A 140 7.27 -24.82 16.92
N ASP A 141 6.33 -25.76 16.80
CA ASP A 141 6.59 -27.18 17.03
C ASP A 141 7.63 -27.74 16.04
N LEU A 142 7.55 -27.35 14.76
CA LEU A 142 8.53 -27.75 13.74
C LEU A 142 9.95 -27.24 14.05
N MET A 143 10.10 -25.98 14.41
CA MET A 143 11.42 -25.35 14.58
C MET A 143 12.03 -25.63 15.94
N GLU A 144 11.25 -25.58 17.02
CA GLU A 144 11.74 -25.76 18.39
C GLU A 144 11.79 -27.23 18.81
N ARG A 145 10.73 -28.01 18.57
CA ARG A 145 10.65 -29.41 19.02
C ARG A 145 11.26 -30.37 18.00
N HIS A 146 11.00 -30.15 16.71
CA HIS A 146 11.49 -31.03 15.64
C HIS A 146 12.78 -30.56 14.98
N GLN A 147 13.35 -29.44 15.45
CA GLN A 147 14.65 -28.91 15.00
C GLN A 147 14.72 -28.71 13.48
N VAL A 148 13.57 -28.42 12.84
CA VAL A 148 13.51 -28.13 11.41
C VAL A 148 14.08 -26.74 11.18
N THR A 149 15.20 -26.67 10.46
CA THR A 149 15.89 -25.39 10.22
C THR A 149 15.13 -24.49 9.25
N THR A 150 15.32 -23.17 9.37
CA THR A 150 14.77 -22.17 8.44
C THR A 150 15.08 -22.47 6.98
N LYS A 151 16.30 -22.94 6.68
CA LYS A 151 16.71 -23.34 5.33
C LYS A 151 15.90 -24.52 4.80
N LYS A 152 15.58 -25.49 5.67
CA LYS A 152 14.81 -26.68 5.30
C LYS A 152 13.34 -26.32 5.04
N ILE A 153 12.76 -25.46 5.88
CA ILE A 153 11.40 -24.94 5.69
C ILE A 153 11.31 -24.12 4.39
N HIS A 154 12.27 -23.22 4.14
CA HIS A 154 12.33 -22.47 2.90
C HIS A 154 12.42 -23.38 1.66
N ARG A 155 13.22 -24.44 1.75
CA ARG A 155 13.34 -25.44 0.70
C ARG A 155 11.99 -26.12 0.41
N TRP A 156 11.25 -26.50 1.44
CA TRP A 156 9.92 -27.12 1.28
C TRP A 156 8.93 -26.22 0.54
N VAL A 157 8.95 -24.91 0.82
CA VAL A 157 8.16 -23.92 0.08
C VAL A 157 8.63 -23.82 -1.37
N SER A 158 9.95 -23.75 -1.60
CA SER A 158 10.51 -23.61 -2.95
C SER A 158 10.25 -24.83 -3.85
N GLU A 159 10.10 -26.01 -3.26
CA GLU A 159 9.73 -27.26 -3.95
C GLU A 159 8.21 -27.37 -4.19
N GLY A 160 7.40 -26.51 -3.57
CA GLY A 160 5.93 -26.54 -3.68
C GLY A 160 5.25 -27.61 -2.81
N ASP A 161 6.00 -28.25 -1.91
CA ASP A 161 5.58 -29.45 -1.16
C ASP A 161 5.52 -29.21 0.36
N LEU A 162 5.30 -27.95 0.78
CA LEU A 162 5.29 -27.55 2.19
C LEU A 162 4.33 -28.41 3.04
N ALA A 163 3.09 -28.58 2.58
CA ALA A 163 2.08 -29.38 3.28
C ALA A 163 2.51 -30.84 3.43
N TYR A 164 3.03 -31.43 2.36
CA TYR A 164 3.51 -32.82 2.34
C TYR A 164 4.64 -33.03 3.34
N TYR A 165 5.65 -32.17 3.36
CA TYR A 165 6.79 -32.33 4.26
C TYR A 165 6.43 -32.09 5.74
N ILE A 166 5.50 -31.17 6.02
CA ILE A 166 4.98 -30.96 7.37
C ILE A 166 4.22 -32.21 7.83
N GLN A 167 3.30 -32.72 7.00
CA GLN A 167 2.56 -33.95 7.28
C GLN A 167 3.50 -35.15 7.50
N ALA A 168 4.50 -35.34 6.62
CA ALA A 168 5.50 -36.39 6.73
C ALA A 168 6.37 -36.27 8.00
N THR A 169 6.54 -35.07 8.54
CA THR A 169 7.29 -34.84 9.78
C THR A 169 6.48 -35.27 11.01
N PHE A 170 5.20 -34.91 11.08
CA PHE A 170 4.34 -35.23 12.22
C PHE A 170 3.76 -36.64 12.20
N THR A 171 3.55 -37.24 11.01
CA THR A 171 3.04 -38.63 10.89
C THR A 171 4.02 -39.69 11.39
N LYS A 172 5.32 -39.37 11.43
CA LYS A 172 6.35 -40.23 12.04
C LYS A 172 6.27 -40.32 13.56
N LEU A 173 5.43 -39.50 14.20
CA LEU A 173 5.26 -39.45 15.64
C LEU A 173 4.02 -40.25 16.08
N PRO A 174 4.05 -40.84 17.29
CA PRO A 174 2.84 -41.39 17.93
C PRO A 174 1.76 -40.32 18.07
N ASP A 175 0.48 -40.69 17.99
CA ASP A 175 -0.65 -39.74 18.00
C ASP A 175 -0.62 -38.78 19.20
N VAL A 176 -0.25 -39.29 20.38
CA VAL A 176 -0.13 -38.50 21.62
C VAL A 176 0.98 -37.43 21.57
N SER A 177 1.95 -37.55 20.66
CA SER A 177 3.11 -36.65 20.55
C SER A 177 2.98 -35.62 19.43
N ARG A 178 1.87 -35.63 18.66
CA ARG A 178 1.67 -34.72 17.51
C ARG A 178 1.26 -33.30 17.93
N GLY A 179 0.76 -33.11 19.14
CA GLY A 179 0.34 -31.81 19.66
C GLY A 179 -1.02 -31.33 19.12
N SER A 180 -1.64 -30.39 19.83
CA SER A 180 -2.97 -29.83 19.47
C SER A 180 -2.95 -28.99 18.19
N HIS A 181 -1.85 -28.30 17.92
CA HIS A 181 -1.68 -27.47 16.71
C HIS A 181 -1.67 -28.31 15.42
N TYR A 182 -0.98 -29.46 15.43
CA TYR A 182 -1.00 -30.36 14.27
C TYR A 182 -2.38 -31.04 14.11
N ALA A 183 -3.06 -31.38 15.21
CA ALA A 183 -4.43 -31.89 15.14
C ALA A 183 -5.37 -30.88 14.45
N TRP A 184 -5.22 -29.59 14.74
CA TRP A 184 -5.90 -28.53 14.00
C TRP A 184 -5.50 -28.49 12.53
N LEU A 185 -4.19 -28.50 12.22
CA LEU A 185 -3.70 -28.45 10.84
C LEU A 185 -4.16 -29.66 10.00
N SER A 186 -4.23 -30.85 10.60
CA SER A 186 -4.70 -32.06 9.92
C SER A 186 -6.13 -31.92 9.39
N LYS A 187 -6.96 -31.11 10.06
CA LYS A 187 -8.33 -30.77 9.65
C LYS A 187 -8.41 -29.54 8.74
N ASN A 188 -7.31 -28.78 8.61
CA ASN A 188 -7.24 -27.50 7.91
C ASN A 188 -6.06 -27.47 6.91
N MET A 189 -5.72 -28.59 6.28
CA MET A 189 -4.51 -28.70 5.43
C MET A 189 -4.53 -27.74 4.23
N PHE A 190 -5.71 -27.28 3.82
CA PHE A 190 -5.90 -26.27 2.77
C PHE A 190 -5.13 -24.95 3.04
N VAL A 191 -4.84 -24.64 4.32
CA VAL A 191 -4.06 -23.44 4.67
C VAL A 191 -2.60 -23.53 4.22
N LEU A 192 -2.09 -24.73 3.90
CA LEU A 192 -0.71 -24.96 3.44
C LEU A 192 -0.60 -25.35 1.96
N ASP A 193 -1.72 -25.64 1.31
CA ASP A 193 -1.76 -26.01 -0.11
C ASP A 193 -1.38 -24.83 -1.03
N THR A 194 -0.15 -24.85 -1.55
CA THR A 194 0.38 -23.86 -2.49
C THR A 194 -0.12 -24.07 -3.92
N PHE A 195 -0.79 -25.20 -4.21
CA PHE A 195 -1.43 -25.49 -5.50
C PHE A 195 -2.87 -24.99 -5.60
N LEU A 196 -3.36 -24.29 -4.58
CA LEU A 196 -4.59 -23.50 -4.65
C LEU A 196 -4.26 -22.00 -4.79
N PRO A 197 -4.21 -21.46 -6.02
CA PRO A 197 -4.51 -20.05 -6.21
C PRO A 197 -5.97 -19.81 -5.80
N VAL A 198 -6.21 -18.61 -5.27
CA VAL A 198 -7.52 -17.97 -5.37
C VAL A 198 -7.96 -18.05 -6.84
N LEU A 199 -9.00 -18.87 -7.07
CA LEU A 199 -9.76 -19.11 -8.31
C LEU A 199 -9.13 -20.06 -9.37
N GLU A 200 -9.84 -21.19 -9.52
CA GLU A 200 -10.04 -22.08 -10.69
C GLU A 200 -9.27 -23.41 -10.76
N LEU A 201 -9.99 -24.48 -10.37
CA LEU A 201 -9.87 -25.81 -10.96
C LEU A 201 -11.14 -26.09 -11.77
N GLU A 202 -10.95 -26.61 -12.98
CA GLU A 202 -11.96 -27.39 -13.67
C GLU A 202 -11.28 -28.54 -14.44
N PRO A 203 -12.07 -29.54 -14.89
CA PRO A 203 -11.68 -30.93 -14.79
C PRO A 203 -10.91 -31.45 -16.01
N ALA A 204 -10.25 -32.58 -15.77
CA ALA A 204 -9.58 -33.40 -16.74
C ALA A 204 -10.53 -33.89 -17.84
N LEU A 205 -10.12 -33.69 -19.10
CA LEU A 205 -10.47 -34.57 -20.21
C LEU A 205 -9.23 -34.80 -21.09
N SER A 206 -9.24 -35.99 -21.68
CA SER A 206 -8.14 -36.82 -22.16
C SER A 206 -7.19 -36.24 -23.21
N THR A 207 -5.93 -36.70 -23.10
CA THR A 207 -4.84 -36.57 -24.08
C THR A 207 -5.07 -37.40 -25.34
N SER A 208 -5.21 -36.72 -26.48
CA SER A 208 -4.67 -37.07 -27.81
C SER A 208 -5.31 -36.10 -28.80
N THR A 209 -4.64 -35.07 -29.34
CA THR A 209 -3.90 -35.17 -30.62
C THR A 209 -3.35 -33.77 -30.99
N LEU A 210 -2.53 -33.12 -30.15
CA LEU A 210 -2.02 -31.75 -30.42
C LEU A 210 -0.53 -31.53 -30.15
N ASN A 211 0.31 -32.57 -30.31
CA ASN A 211 1.76 -32.42 -30.19
C ASN A 211 2.45 -31.78 -31.42
N ASN A 212 1.72 -31.47 -32.50
CA ASN A 212 2.34 -31.00 -33.75
C ASN A 212 2.10 -29.52 -34.09
N ALA A 213 1.40 -28.73 -33.25
CA ALA A 213 1.04 -27.33 -33.57
C ALA A 213 1.77 -26.24 -32.73
N ARG A 214 2.75 -26.60 -31.90
CA ARG A 214 3.40 -25.64 -30.94
C ARG A 214 4.63 -24.89 -31.47
N ASN A 215 5.10 -25.18 -32.69
CA ASN A 215 6.39 -24.66 -33.19
C ASN A 215 6.28 -23.54 -34.23
N ALA A 216 5.12 -22.90 -34.43
CA ALA A 216 4.96 -21.83 -35.43
C ALA A 216 4.25 -20.56 -34.90
N GLN A 217 4.29 -20.29 -33.60
CA GLN A 217 3.82 -19.00 -33.08
C GLN A 217 4.93 -17.96 -33.26
N ARG A 218 4.74 -17.06 -34.23
CA ARG A 218 5.65 -15.94 -34.52
C ARG A 218 5.96 -15.17 -33.23
N ARG A 219 7.26 -14.94 -32.95
CA ARG A 219 7.72 -14.32 -31.70
C ARG A 219 7.47 -12.81 -31.77
N ARG A 220 6.51 -12.29 -31.01
CA ARG A 220 6.20 -10.86 -30.90
C ARG A 220 7.03 -10.22 -29.78
N CYS A 221 7.60 -9.04 -30.03
CA CYS A 221 8.31 -8.25 -29.03
C CYS A 221 7.31 -7.63 -28.05
N ASP A 222 7.54 -7.80 -26.76
CA ASP A 222 6.65 -7.28 -25.71
C ASP A 222 6.77 -5.75 -25.53
N GLY A 223 7.91 -5.16 -25.90
CA GLY A 223 8.12 -3.71 -25.80
C GLY A 223 7.66 -2.89 -27.02
N CYS A 224 7.81 -3.39 -28.24
CA CYS A 224 7.46 -2.64 -29.47
C CYS A 224 6.46 -3.37 -30.38
N HIS A 225 5.99 -4.55 -29.98
CA HIS A 225 5.03 -5.37 -30.72
C HIS A 225 5.45 -5.85 -32.12
N SER A 226 6.69 -5.61 -32.53
CA SER A 226 7.26 -6.16 -33.77
C SER A 226 7.29 -7.68 -33.76
N ILE A 227 7.16 -8.28 -34.95
CA ILE A 227 7.13 -9.73 -35.14
C ILE A 227 8.48 -10.19 -35.69
N ALA A 228 9.07 -11.23 -35.11
CA ALA A 228 10.32 -11.80 -35.59
C ALA A 228 10.16 -12.33 -37.03
N GLY A 229 10.89 -11.72 -37.98
CA GLY A 229 10.93 -12.12 -39.38
C GLY A 229 10.01 -11.37 -40.34
N ASP A 230 9.33 -10.30 -39.91
CA ASP A 230 8.68 -9.38 -40.86
C ASP A 230 9.74 -8.48 -41.52
N THR A 231 10.01 -8.73 -42.80
CA THR A 231 10.93 -7.94 -43.65
C THR A 231 10.20 -6.83 -44.42
N THR A 232 8.97 -6.47 -44.04
CA THR A 232 8.12 -5.57 -44.82
C THR A 232 8.21 -4.10 -44.41
N ASP A 233 9.01 -3.75 -43.39
CA ASP A 233 9.24 -2.36 -42.94
C ASP A 233 10.73 -1.97 -42.92
N ASP A 234 11.56 -2.75 -43.62
CA ASP A 234 13.03 -2.60 -43.71
C ASP A 234 13.48 -1.45 -44.65
N GLN A 235 12.66 -0.41 -44.88
CA GLN A 235 13.10 0.71 -45.74
C GLN A 235 13.04 2.11 -45.11
N GLU A 236 12.22 2.39 -44.09
CA GLU A 236 12.16 3.75 -43.52
C GLU A 236 13.01 3.97 -42.26
N TRP A 237 13.34 2.92 -41.48
CA TRP A 237 14.13 3.06 -40.24
C TRP A 237 15.65 2.89 -40.42
N HIS A 238 16.13 2.67 -41.65
CA HIS A 238 17.55 2.44 -41.94
C HIS A 238 18.43 3.70 -41.98
N ALA A 239 17.86 4.90 -41.82
CA ALA A 239 18.63 6.14 -41.86
C ALA A 239 19.46 6.43 -40.58
N GLN A 240 19.36 5.63 -39.50
CA GLN A 240 20.03 5.92 -38.22
C GLN A 240 20.95 4.80 -37.67
N GLY A 241 21.49 3.94 -38.54
CA GLY A 241 22.77 3.26 -38.26
C GLY A 241 22.82 2.26 -37.09
N MET A 242 21.79 1.46 -36.83
CA MET A 242 21.88 0.29 -35.93
C MET A 242 21.65 -1.01 -36.70
N GLY A 243 22.63 -1.92 -36.62
CA GLY A 243 22.73 -3.13 -37.43
C GLY A 243 21.71 -4.23 -37.11
N ARG A 244 21.69 -5.24 -38.00
CA ARG A 244 21.00 -6.55 -37.92
C ARG A 244 20.38 -6.85 -36.55
N PHE A 245 19.05 -6.93 -36.48
CA PHE A 245 18.33 -7.38 -35.29
C PHE A 245 18.92 -8.71 -34.79
N ALA A 246 19.58 -8.65 -33.63
CA ALA A 246 19.98 -9.84 -32.89
C ALA A 246 18.72 -10.67 -32.60
N ALA A 247 18.85 -11.99 -32.63
CA ALA A 247 17.76 -12.91 -32.29
C ALA A 247 17.04 -12.45 -31.01
N TYR A 248 15.71 -12.38 -31.05
CA TYR A 248 14.89 -11.91 -29.92
C TYR A 248 15.32 -12.63 -28.65
N LYS A 249 15.48 -11.88 -27.57
CA LYS A 249 15.91 -12.40 -26.27
C LYS A 249 14.72 -12.55 -25.35
N GLN A 250 14.67 -13.67 -24.64
CA GLN A 250 13.67 -13.84 -23.58
C GLN A 250 14.03 -13.00 -22.36
N CYS A 251 13.01 -12.58 -21.61
CA CYS A 251 13.22 -12.03 -20.29
C CYS A 251 14.01 -13.03 -19.42
N GLY A 252 15.16 -12.61 -18.88
CA GLY A 252 16.03 -13.47 -18.07
C GLY A 252 15.40 -13.92 -16.75
N GLY A 253 14.34 -13.25 -16.28
CA GLY A 253 13.58 -13.61 -15.08
C GLY A 253 12.52 -14.67 -15.39
N CYS A 254 11.42 -14.25 -16.03
CA CYS A 254 10.27 -15.13 -16.24
C CYS A 254 10.41 -16.10 -17.43
N LYS A 255 11.27 -15.79 -18.41
CA LYS A 255 11.38 -16.49 -19.71
C LYS A 255 10.07 -16.59 -20.52
N LYS A 256 9.02 -15.85 -20.14
CA LYS A 256 7.69 -15.87 -20.78
C LYS A 256 7.56 -14.89 -21.95
N VAL A 257 8.21 -13.74 -21.86
CA VAL A 257 8.14 -12.66 -22.85
C VAL A 257 9.44 -12.52 -23.63
N TRP A 258 9.36 -11.92 -24.83
CA TRP A 258 10.45 -11.76 -25.77
C TRP A 258 10.67 -10.28 -26.10
N TYR A 259 11.93 -9.88 -26.26
CA TYR A 259 12.32 -8.52 -26.62
C TYR A 259 13.26 -8.53 -27.83
N CYS A 260 13.00 -7.66 -28.80
CA CYS A 260 13.88 -7.47 -29.97
C CYS A 260 15.18 -6.74 -29.61
N SER A 261 15.19 -6.00 -28.49
CA SER A 261 16.37 -5.25 -28.02
C SER A 261 16.37 -5.09 -26.49
N PRO A 262 17.54 -4.84 -25.89
CA PRO A 262 17.63 -4.43 -24.48
C PRO A 262 16.83 -3.15 -24.17
N SER A 263 16.72 -2.22 -25.13
CA SER A 263 15.93 -1.00 -24.97
C SER A 263 14.45 -1.31 -24.83
N CYS A 264 13.89 -2.16 -25.71
CA CYS A 264 12.50 -2.60 -25.59
C CYS A 264 12.23 -3.35 -24.28
N GLN A 265 13.21 -4.10 -23.77
CA GLN A 265 13.10 -4.72 -22.45
C GLN A 265 13.08 -3.67 -21.34
N LYS A 266 13.96 -2.66 -21.39
CA LYS A 266 14.02 -1.57 -20.41
C LYS A 266 12.72 -0.76 -20.40
N ASP A 267 12.18 -0.47 -21.57
CA ASP A 267 10.95 0.32 -21.74
C ASP A 267 9.71 -0.41 -21.24
N SER A 268 9.58 -1.71 -21.54
CA SER A 268 8.48 -2.55 -21.04
C SER A 268 8.64 -2.91 -19.55
N TRP A 269 9.86 -2.83 -19.00
CA TRP A 269 10.15 -3.28 -17.63
C TRP A 269 9.26 -2.64 -16.57
N VAL A 270 8.89 -1.37 -16.72
CA VAL A 270 8.04 -0.63 -15.77
C VAL A 270 6.68 -1.33 -15.56
N HIS A 271 6.13 -1.96 -16.60
CA HIS A 271 4.89 -2.75 -16.51
C HIS A 271 5.20 -4.24 -16.25
N HIS A 272 6.15 -4.79 -16.99
CA HIS A 272 6.45 -6.23 -16.97
C HIS A 272 6.91 -6.71 -15.59
N ILE A 273 7.56 -5.87 -14.79
CA ILE A 273 8.08 -6.24 -13.47
C ILE A 273 7.02 -6.86 -12.55
N PHE A 274 5.76 -6.41 -12.64
CA PHE A 274 4.65 -6.90 -11.81
C PHE A 274 4.20 -8.33 -12.20
N GLU A 275 4.50 -8.78 -13.41
CA GLU A 275 4.17 -10.12 -13.93
C GLU A 275 5.39 -11.04 -14.02
N CYS A 276 6.59 -10.47 -14.04
CA CYS A 276 7.85 -11.15 -14.27
C CYS A 276 8.29 -12.07 -13.12
N LYS A 277 7.78 -11.83 -11.90
CA LYS A 277 8.35 -12.39 -10.65
C LYS A 277 9.88 -12.16 -10.60
N PRO A 278 10.33 -10.89 -10.58
CA PRO A 278 11.75 -10.55 -10.56
C PRO A 278 12.46 -11.15 -9.34
N ARG A 279 13.77 -11.38 -9.46
CA ARG A 279 14.63 -11.83 -8.35
C ARG A 279 14.76 -10.81 -7.21
N GLN A 280 14.37 -9.56 -7.44
CA GLN A 280 14.34 -8.52 -6.40
C GLN A 280 12.88 -8.18 -6.08
N PRO A 281 12.54 -7.95 -4.80
CA PRO A 281 11.17 -7.60 -4.42
C PRO A 281 10.76 -6.26 -5.06
N ILE A 282 9.49 -6.21 -5.47
CA ILE A 282 8.86 -5.00 -5.99
C ILE A 282 8.69 -4.04 -4.80
N ASN A 283 9.51 -3.00 -4.76
CA ASN A 283 9.41 -1.93 -3.76
C ASN A 283 8.54 -0.76 -4.26
N THR A 284 8.28 0.19 -3.36
CA THR A 284 7.44 1.38 -3.56
C THR A 284 7.93 2.29 -4.71
N ALA A 285 9.22 2.30 -5.04
CA ALA A 285 9.69 3.06 -6.20
C ALA A 285 9.22 2.48 -7.54
N HIS A 286 8.94 1.18 -7.62
CA HIS A 286 8.41 0.57 -8.85
C HIS A 286 6.96 0.98 -9.10
N TYR A 287 6.15 1.07 -8.04
CA TYR A 287 4.80 1.65 -8.12
C TYR A 287 4.85 3.14 -8.47
N LEU A 288 5.79 3.90 -7.91
CA LEU A 288 6.03 5.29 -8.31
C LEU A 288 6.41 5.40 -9.79
N ALA A 289 7.30 4.53 -10.28
CA ALA A 289 7.72 4.51 -11.68
C ALA A 289 6.56 4.18 -12.62
N LEU A 290 5.67 3.26 -12.23
CA LEU A 290 4.45 2.95 -12.96
C LEU A 290 3.51 4.16 -13.03
N ALA A 291 3.30 4.84 -11.90
CA ALA A 291 2.49 6.05 -11.81
C ALA A 291 3.07 7.18 -12.70
N VAL A 292 4.39 7.38 -12.64
CA VAL A 292 5.13 8.32 -13.50
C VAL A 292 4.98 7.98 -14.98
N ARG A 293 5.14 6.71 -15.37
CA ARG A 293 5.03 6.24 -16.76
C ARG A 293 3.63 6.46 -17.33
N ASN A 294 2.62 6.20 -16.52
CA ASN A 294 1.22 6.40 -16.89
C ASN A 294 0.76 7.86 -16.77
N ASN A 295 1.60 8.74 -16.19
CA ASN A 295 1.24 10.10 -15.83
C ASN A 295 -0.05 10.18 -14.98
N LEU A 296 -0.18 9.25 -14.02
CA LEU A 296 -1.29 9.16 -13.07
C LEU A 296 -0.77 9.29 -11.64
N LEU A 297 -1.62 9.73 -10.72
CA LEU A 297 -1.26 9.74 -9.30
C LEU A 297 -1.05 8.31 -8.79
N PRO A 298 -0.07 8.05 -7.89
CA PRO A 298 0.13 6.72 -7.32
C PRO A 298 -1.11 6.25 -6.55
N GLU A 299 -1.54 5.01 -6.79
CA GLU A 299 -2.65 4.38 -6.06
C GLU A 299 -2.17 3.59 -4.83
N ASP A 300 -0.91 3.12 -4.83
CA ASP A 300 -0.34 2.33 -3.73
C ASP A 300 -0.15 3.21 -2.48
N PRO A 301 -0.81 2.89 -1.34
CA PRO A 301 -0.76 3.72 -0.13
C PRO A 301 0.66 3.93 0.41
N GLN A 302 1.47 2.86 0.42
CA GLN A 302 2.85 2.96 0.94
C GLN A 302 3.72 3.84 0.04
N THR A 303 3.54 3.77 -1.28
CA THR A 303 4.20 4.67 -2.23
C THR A 303 3.79 6.12 -2.02
N CYS A 304 2.51 6.36 -1.70
CA CYS A 304 2.04 7.71 -1.39
C CYS A 304 2.72 8.29 -0.14
N ASP A 305 2.89 7.48 0.91
CA ASP A 305 3.58 7.87 2.13
C ASP A 305 5.08 8.08 1.89
N ASP A 306 5.74 7.09 1.27
CA ASP A 306 7.19 7.04 1.04
C ASP A 306 7.73 8.24 0.26
N TYR A 307 6.94 8.75 -0.67
CA TYR A 307 7.35 9.77 -1.62
C TYR A 307 6.61 11.10 -1.44
N GLY A 308 5.91 11.28 -0.32
CA GLY A 308 5.35 12.57 0.11
C GLY A 308 4.01 12.95 -0.51
N PHE A 309 3.34 12.05 -1.24
CA PHE A 309 2.02 12.30 -1.83
C PHE A 309 0.91 12.37 -0.78
N THR A 310 1.06 11.65 0.35
CA THR A 310 0.13 11.76 1.48
C THR A 310 0.24 13.13 2.14
N LYS A 311 1.46 13.66 2.27
CA LYS A 311 1.74 15.00 2.80
C LYS A 311 1.30 16.10 1.82
N ALA A 312 1.33 15.83 0.51
CA ALA A 312 0.77 16.71 -0.52
C ALA A 312 -0.77 16.60 -0.54
N PHE A 313 -1.45 17.42 0.26
CA PHE A 313 -2.88 17.28 0.51
C PHE A 313 -3.79 17.63 -0.69
N THR A 314 -3.42 18.62 -1.52
CA THR A 314 -4.24 19.04 -2.67
C THR A 314 -3.88 18.27 -3.93
N THR A 315 -4.86 18.07 -4.83
CA THR A 315 -4.62 17.47 -6.16
C THR A 315 -3.56 18.24 -6.94
N GLU A 316 -3.55 19.58 -6.85
CA GLU A 316 -2.51 20.42 -7.46
C GLU A 316 -1.12 20.12 -6.87
N ALA A 317 -0.99 19.98 -5.55
CA ALA A 317 0.28 19.64 -4.91
C ALA A 317 0.76 18.23 -5.28
N ARG A 318 -0.14 17.24 -5.32
CA ARG A 318 0.17 15.87 -5.74
C ARG A 318 0.61 15.83 -7.21
N SER A 319 -0.09 16.56 -8.08
CA SER A 319 0.26 16.67 -9.50
C SER A 319 1.62 17.34 -9.71
N LYS A 320 1.92 18.43 -8.98
CA LYS A 320 3.24 19.08 -9.03
C LYS A 320 4.35 18.16 -8.52
N LEU A 321 4.09 17.42 -7.45
CA LEU A 321 5.04 16.43 -6.91
C LEU A 321 5.28 15.28 -7.89
N LEU A 322 4.23 14.76 -8.54
CA LEU A 322 4.34 13.79 -9.63
C LEU A 322 5.20 14.35 -10.77
N GLY A 323 4.99 15.62 -11.14
CA GLY A 323 5.78 16.32 -12.15
C GLY A 323 7.28 16.36 -11.83
N VAL A 324 7.67 16.45 -10.56
CA VAL A 324 9.08 16.33 -10.14
C VAL A 324 9.60 14.92 -10.40
N TYR A 325 8.85 13.89 -10.00
CA TYR A 325 9.27 12.50 -10.20
C TYR A 325 9.28 12.09 -11.68
N ILE A 326 8.39 12.62 -12.52
CA ILE A 326 8.46 12.49 -13.99
C ILE A 326 9.76 13.09 -14.51
N GLY A 327 10.13 14.29 -14.06
CA GLY A 327 11.41 14.91 -14.41
C GLY A 327 12.60 14.04 -14.00
N LEU A 328 12.54 13.43 -12.83
CA LEU A 328 13.62 12.60 -12.28
C LEU A 328 13.76 11.25 -13.00
N ILE A 329 12.67 10.51 -13.16
CA ILE A 329 12.70 9.11 -13.64
C ILE A 329 12.68 9.06 -15.17
N GLU A 330 11.80 9.80 -15.83
CA GLU A 330 11.65 9.73 -17.30
C GLU A 330 12.61 10.67 -18.02
N ARG A 331 12.76 11.92 -17.57
CA ARG A 331 13.61 12.90 -18.29
C ARG A 331 15.10 12.78 -17.99
N MET A 332 15.46 12.48 -16.74
CA MET A 332 16.86 12.31 -16.33
C MET A 332 17.31 10.84 -16.32
N ASP A 333 16.43 9.90 -16.70
CA ASP A 333 16.68 8.45 -16.74
C ASP A 333 17.23 7.90 -15.40
N ILE A 334 16.79 8.47 -14.28
CA ILE A 334 17.21 8.00 -12.95
C ILE A 334 16.42 6.73 -12.62
N PRO A 335 17.11 5.58 -12.41
CA PRO A 335 16.40 4.32 -12.16
C PRO A 335 15.57 4.39 -10.88
N PRO A 336 14.35 3.83 -10.85
CA PRO A 336 13.50 3.83 -9.65
C PRO A 336 14.19 3.23 -8.43
N ARG A 337 15.01 2.19 -8.64
CA ARG A 337 15.84 1.58 -7.59
C ARG A 337 16.79 2.57 -6.92
N LYS A 338 17.33 3.54 -7.65
CA LYS A 338 18.21 4.58 -7.09
C LYS A 338 17.41 5.56 -6.24
N VAL A 339 16.23 5.94 -6.70
CA VAL A 339 15.29 6.79 -5.93
C VAL A 339 14.89 6.11 -4.62
N HIS A 340 14.64 4.79 -4.65
CA HIS A 340 14.35 4.00 -3.45
C HIS A 340 15.50 4.01 -2.43
N ILE A 341 16.75 3.87 -2.90
CA ILE A 341 17.94 3.93 -2.04
C ILE A 341 18.04 5.29 -1.37
N TRP A 342 17.83 6.38 -2.12
CA TRP A 342 17.83 7.73 -1.55
C TRP A 342 16.78 7.91 -0.46
N ARG A 343 15.59 7.32 -0.64
CA ARG A 343 14.53 7.31 0.36
C ARG A 343 14.95 6.53 1.61
N ILE A 344 15.41 5.28 1.47
CA ILE A 344 15.80 4.45 2.63
C ILE A 344 16.92 5.10 3.44
N GLU A 345 17.89 5.73 2.78
CA GLU A 345 19.02 6.39 3.44
C GLU A 345 18.68 7.77 4.02
N GLY A 346 17.43 8.25 3.87
CA GLY A 346 17.02 9.57 4.34
C GLY A 346 17.68 10.74 3.58
N ARG A 347 18.09 10.51 2.32
CA ARG A 347 18.79 11.50 1.47
C ARG A 347 17.96 11.96 0.27
N LEU A 348 16.70 11.54 0.18
CA LEU A 348 15.82 11.74 -0.99
C LEU A 348 15.80 13.18 -1.49
N LEU A 349 15.40 14.14 -0.64
CA LEU A 349 15.30 15.55 -1.04
C LEU A 349 16.66 16.12 -1.51
N ARG A 350 17.74 15.76 -0.81
CA ARG A 350 19.10 16.23 -1.14
C ARG A 350 19.54 15.75 -2.51
N GLU A 351 19.31 14.49 -2.82
CA GLU A 351 19.71 13.89 -4.09
C GLU A 351 18.80 14.35 -5.24
N ILE A 352 17.51 14.63 -5.00
CA ILE A 352 16.63 15.29 -5.97
C ILE A 352 17.17 16.68 -6.31
N LYS A 353 17.51 17.51 -5.32
CA LYS A 353 18.11 18.83 -5.55
C LYS A 353 19.38 18.73 -6.38
N ALA A 354 20.28 17.82 -5.98
CA ALA A 354 21.52 17.60 -6.70
C ALA A 354 21.27 17.18 -8.17
N ALA A 355 20.32 16.29 -8.43
CA ALA A 355 19.97 15.88 -9.80
C ALA A 355 19.47 17.06 -10.66
N PHE A 356 18.50 17.83 -10.15
CA PHE A 356 17.96 18.99 -10.87
C PHE A 356 18.98 20.12 -11.05
N GLU A 357 19.88 20.31 -10.09
CA GLU A 357 20.87 21.40 -10.14
C GLU A 357 22.09 21.07 -11.00
N THR A 358 22.51 19.80 -11.03
CA THR A 358 23.70 19.36 -11.77
C THR A 358 23.38 18.92 -13.20
N MET A 359 22.22 18.29 -13.44
CA MET A 359 21.90 17.72 -14.76
C MET A 359 21.12 18.70 -15.65
N LEU A 360 20.54 19.77 -15.09
CA LEU A 360 19.75 20.76 -15.84
C LEU A 360 20.19 22.22 -15.60
N PRO A 361 20.30 23.04 -16.66
CA PRO A 361 20.51 24.48 -16.51
C PRO A 361 19.26 25.14 -15.89
N PRO A 362 19.39 26.31 -15.23
CA PRO A 362 18.31 26.95 -14.48
C PRO A 362 16.99 27.10 -15.25
N GLY A 363 17.04 27.48 -16.52
CA GLY A 363 15.84 27.64 -17.37
C GLY A 363 15.15 26.33 -17.79
N ALA A 364 15.82 25.18 -17.66
CA ALA A 364 15.29 23.87 -18.06
C ALA A 364 14.75 23.04 -16.88
N ARG A 365 14.82 23.55 -15.64
CA ARG A 365 14.37 22.85 -14.43
C ARG A 365 12.84 22.77 -14.29
N GLY A 366 12.10 23.48 -15.15
CA GLY A 366 10.64 23.51 -15.15
C GLY A 366 10.04 24.24 -13.94
N GLY A 367 8.70 24.33 -13.89
CA GLY A 367 7.99 25.00 -12.79
C GLY A 367 7.79 24.14 -11.54
N TYR A 368 7.95 22.83 -11.64
CA TYR A 368 7.69 21.90 -10.53
C TYR A 368 8.85 21.81 -9.54
N TYR A 369 10.10 21.92 -10.01
CA TYR A 369 11.27 21.91 -9.12
C TYR A 369 11.34 23.13 -8.19
N PRO A 370 11.16 24.38 -8.68
CA PRO A 370 11.04 25.54 -7.79
C PRO A 370 9.92 25.39 -6.75
N TRP A 371 8.77 24.84 -7.16
CA TRP A 371 7.68 24.56 -6.22
C TRP A 371 8.09 23.56 -5.12
N LEU A 372 8.87 22.52 -5.43
CA LEU A 372 9.39 21.60 -4.41
C LEU A 372 10.34 22.31 -3.43
N LEU A 373 11.16 23.26 -3.90
CA LEU A 373 12.03 24.05 -3.02
C LEU A 373 11.24 24.89 -2.01
N ASP A 374 10.03 25.33 -2.37
CA ASP A 374 9.11 26.01 -1.45
C ASP A 374 8.33 25.03 -0.53
N ASN A 375 8.34 23.73 -0.85
CA ASN A 375 7.55 22.68 -0.18
C ASN A 375 8.42 21.51 0.34
N GLN A 376 9.62 21.80 0.84
CA GLN A 376 10.61 20.80 1.25
C GLN A 376 10.14 19.86 2.37
N HIS A 377 9.26 20.35 3.26
CA HIS A 377 8.65 19.59 4.36
C HIS A 377 7.91 18.32 3.90
N LEU A 378 7.52 18.25 2.61
CA LEU A 378 6.89 17.06 2.03
C LEU A 378 7.83 15.84 2.01
N LEU A 379 9.14 16.07 1.91
CA LEU A 379 10.16 15.03 1.76
C LEU A 379 11.25 15.06 2.86
N ASP A 380 11.21 16.04 3.76
CA ASP A 380 12.17 16.22 4.84
C ASP A 380 11.45 16.60 6.14
N GLU A 381 11.44 15.69 7.11
CA GLU A 381 10.76 15.86 8.40
C GLU A 381 11.53 16.79 9.35
N SER A 382 12.79 17.11 9.06
CA SER A 382 13.57 18.06 9.84
C SER A 382 13.21 19.52 9.53
N VAL A 383 12.55 19.75 8.39
CA VAL A 383 12.01 21.06 8.03
C VAL A 383 10.61 21.17 8.64
N PRO A 384 10.39 22.05 9.63
CA PRO A 384 9.06 22.30 10.14
C PRO A 384 8.16 22.69 8.98
N ASP A 385 6.94 22.15 8.89
CA ASP A 385 5.98 22.60 7.89
C ASP A 385 5.79 24.11 8.08
N PRO A 386 6.24 24.96 7.13
CA PRO A 386 6.17 26.40 7.28
C PRO A 386 4.72 26.90 7.20
N ARG A 387 3.76 26.01 6.92
CA ARG A 387 2.33 26.31 6.87
C ARG A 387 1.65 25.83 8.14
N SER A 388 0.68 26.61 8.62
CA SER A 388 -0.47 26.05 9.34
C SER A 388 -0.92 24.79 8.60
N ASP A 389 -1.12 23.68 9.33
CA ASP A 389 -1.51 22.36 8.80
C ASP A 389 -2.35 22.53 7.51
N PRO A 390 -1.98 21.91 6.36
CA PRO A 390 -2.70 22.06 5.10
C PRO A 390 -4.22 21.89 5.21
N ILE A 391 -4.68 21.08 6.17
CA ILE A 391 -6.09 20.91 6.52
C ILE A 391 -6.63 22.18 7.19
N VAL A 392 -5.90 22.75 8.16
CA VAL A 392 -6.23 24.04 8.81
C VAL A 392 -6.30 25.17 7.79
N GLU A 393 -5.37 25.25 6.85
CA GLU A 393 -5.40 26.27 5.79
C GLU A 393 -6.56 26.06 4.81
N MET A 394 -6.84 24.82 4.40
CA MET A 394 -8.03 24.48 3.61
C MET A 394 -9.29 24.95 4.34
N ILE A 395 -9.44 24.60 5.61
CA ILE A 395 -10.63 24.92 6.41
C ILE A 395 -10.71 26.42 6.65
N ASN A 396 -9.58 27.12 6.84
CA ASN A 396 -9.54 28.57 6.95
C ASN A 396 -10.05 29.28 5.69
N ARG A 397 -9.85 28.72 4.48
CA ARG A 397 -10.47 29.26 3.25
C ARG A 397 -12.00 29.15 3.31
N GLY A 398 -12.52 28.02 3.78
CA GLY A 398 -13.96 27.83 4.01
C GLY A 398 -14.50 28.77 5.09
N LEU A 399 -13.81 28.90 6.22
CA LEU A 399 -14.20 29.79 7.32
C LEU A 399 -14.19 31.25 6.88
N LYS A 400 -13.20 31.66 6.08
CA LYS A 400 -13.14 32.99 5.48
C LYS A 400 -14.34 33.25 4.58
N TYR A 401 -14.69 32.28 3.73
CA TYR A 401 -15.88 32.35 2.88
C TYR A 401 -17.18 32.44 3.70
N ALA A 402 -17.25 31.72 4.82
CA ALA A 402 -18.36 31.74 5.76
C ALA A 402 -18.39 32.98 6.66
N ASN A 403 -17.40 33.88 6.56
CA ASN A 403 -17.20 35.01 7.47
C ASN A 403 -17.15 34.58 8.96
N MET A 404 -16.53 33.43 9.21
CA MET A 404 -16.35 32.84 10.54
C MET A 404 -14.92 33.06 11.05
N ARG A 405 -14.74 32.93 12.36
CA ARG A 405 -13.41 33.06 13.00
C ARG A 405 -12.45 31.98 12.49
N LEU A 406 -11.31 32.40 11.96
CA LEU A 406 -10.26 31.50 11.48
C LEU A 406 -9.68 30.66 12.63
N LEU A 407 -9.18 29.47 12.28
CA LEU A 407 -8.40 28.60 13.15
C LEU A 407 -6.99 29.19 13.33
N PRO A 408 -6.41 29.12 14.54
CA PRO A 408 -5.02 29.46 14.77
C PRO A 408 -4.10 28.48 14.02
N PRO A 409 -2.86 28.89 13.69
CA PRO A 409 -1.91 28.05 12.94
C PRO A 409 -1.57 26.70 13.58
N ASN A 410 -1.69 26.60 14.90
CA ASN A 410 -1.35 25.42 15.70
C ASN A 410 -2.60 24.67 16.21
N GLU A 411 -3.74 24.82 15.52
CA GLU A 411 -4.97 24.12 15.90
C GLU A 411 -4.75 22.60 15.80
N THR A 412 -5.21 21.87 16.81
CA THR A 412 -5.12 20.41 16.85
C THR A 412 -6.30 19.76 16.12
N THR A 413 -6.14 18.53 15.63
CA THR A 413 -7.22 17.77 15.01
C THR A 413 -8.44 17.62 15.92
N ASP A 414 -8.21 17.43 17.23
CA ASP A 414 -9.28 17.35 18.24
C ASP A 414 -10.01 18.70 18.43
N GLY A 415 -9.26 19.81 18.41
CA GLY A 415 -9.82 21.16 18.47
C GLY A 415 -10.68 21.46 17.24
N LEU A 416 -10.21 21.05 16.07
CA LEU A 416 -10.96 21.14 14.82
C LEU A 416 -12.25 20.32 14.88
N GLN A 417 -12.17 19.06 15.28
CA GLN A 417 -13.34 18.17 15.37
C GLN A 417 -14.40 18.72 16.31
N ARG A 418 -13.99 19.26 17.47
CA ARG A 418 -14.89 19.91 18.43
C ARG A 418 -15.62 21.09 17.80
N ARG A 419 -14.91 21.99 17.12
CA ARG A 419 -15.52 23.15 16.44
C ARG A 419 -16.48 22.74 15.33
N LEU A 420 -16.12 21.74 14.53
CA LEU A 420 -17.01 21.24 13.47
C LEU A 420 -18.25 20.54 14.04
N SER A 421 -18.16 19.96 15.24
CA SER A 421 -19.30 19.33 15.94
C SER A 421 -20.29 20.32 16.55
N GLU A 422 -19.88 21.57 16.80
CA GLU A 422 -20.74 22.65 17.29
C GLU A 422 -21.62 23.24 16.18
N LEU A 423 -21.23 23.06 14.92
CA LEU A 423 -22.01 23.53 13.77
C LEU A 423 -23.13 22.53 13.42
N PRO A 424 -24.29 23.02 12.95
CA PRO A 424 -25.32 22.16 12.37
C PRO A 424 -24.74 21.32 11.23
N LYS A 425 -25.13 20.04 11.13
CA LYS A 425 -24.59 19.11 10.15
C LYS A 425 -24.52 19.68 8.73
N ALA A 426 -25.60 20.30 8.25
CA ALA A 426 -25.65 20.91 6.93
C ALA A 426 -24.62 22.04 6.72
N GLN A 427 -24.39 22.86 7.73
CA GLN A 427 -23.38 23.91 7.68
C GLN A 427 -21.98 23.33 7.69
N THR A 428 -21.74 22.27 8.48
CA THR A 428 -20.47 21.54 8.47
C THR A 428 -20.18 20.96 7.09
N GLU A 429 -21.17 20.32 6.45
CA GLU A 429 -21.02 19.78 5.08
C GLU A 429 -20.73 20.87 4.05
N CYS A 430 -21.49 21.98 4.08
CA CYS A 430 -21.28 23.12 3.19
C CYS A 430 -19.92 23.80 3.42
N LEU A 431 -19.47 23.90 4.67
CA LEU A 431 -18.18 24.50 5.02
C LEU A 431 -17.03 23.66 4.49
N MET A 432 -17.06 22.34 4.75
CA MET A 432 -16.03 21.41 4.27
C MET A 432 -15.99 21.36 2.74
N PHE A 433 -17.16 21.39 2.11
CA PHE A 433 -17.27 21.46 0.65
C PHE A 433 -16.66 22.74 0.07
N ALA A 434 -17.03 23.91 0.61
CA ALA A 434 -16.48 25.19 0.19
C ALA A 434 -14.96 25.26 0.42
N ALA A 435 -14.49 24.81 1.58
CA ALA A 435 -13.07 24.74 1.92
C ALA A 435 -12.25 23.93 0.88
N LYS A 436 -12.77 22.77 0.47
CA LYS A 436 -12.15 21.90 -0.53
C LYS A 436 -12.13 22.55 -1.91
N LEU A 437 -13.26 23.10 -2.37
CA LEU A 437 -13.36 23.80 -3.66
C LEU A 437 -12.46 25.02 -3.75
N LEU A 438 -12.42 25.85 -2.71
CA LEU A 438 -11.56 27.04 -2.65
C LEU A 438 -10.06 26.69 -2.61
N SER A 439 -9.75 25.43 -2.28
CA SER A 439 -8.39 24.86 -2.36
C SER A 439 -8.09 24.19 -3.70
N LYS A 440 -8.94 24.42 -4.72
CA LYS A 440 -8.86 23.85 -6.07
C LYS A 440 -8.91 22.31 -6.09
N ALA A 441 -9.57 21.72 -5.12
CA ALA A 441 -9.91 20.29 -5.10
C ALA A 441 -11.42 20.12 -5.24
N HIS A 442 -11.88 18.92 -5.61
CA HIS A 442 -13.29 18.56 -5.61
C HIS A 442 -13.52 17.27 -4.80
N PRO A 443 -14.76 17.01 -4.34
CA PRO A 443 -15.09 15.73 -3.75
C PRO A 443 -14.78 14.58 -4.71
N SER A 444 -14.21 13.52 -4.18
CA SER A 444 -13.97 12.23 -4.82
C SER A 444 -14.82 11.15 -4.16
N PRO A 445 -14.93 9.94 -4.73
CA PRO A 445 -15.64 8.82 -4.10
C PRO A 445 -15.16 8.52 -2.66
N HIS A 446 -13.93 8.89 -2.31
CA HIS A 446 -13.32 8.70 -0.98
C HIS A 446 -13.80 9.71 0.06
N ASP A 447 -14.36 10.86 -0.36
CA ASP A 447 -14.68 11.96 0.55
C ASP A 447 -16.01 11.78 1.29
N GLY A 448 -16.71 10.65 1.14
CA GLY A 448 -17.92 10.38 1.90
C GLY A 448 -19.14 11.22 1.46
N PRO A 449 -19.89 11.86 2.36
CA PRO A 449 -21.22 12.43 2.05
C PRO A 449 -21.19 13.55 1.01
N GLN A 450 -20.12 14.34 0.89
CA GLN A 450 -20.08 15.48 -0.03
C GLN A 450 -20.07 15.06 -1.51
N TYR A 451 -19.50 13.88 -1.83
CA TYR A 451 -19.50 13.34 -3.19
C TYR A 451 -20.93 13.13 -3.71
N MET A 452 -21.81 12.64 -2.84
CA MET A 452 -23.22 12.44 -3.12
C MET A 452 -23.98 13.76 -3.02
N ALA A 453 -23.84 14.48 -1.91
CA ALA A 453 -24.71 15.59 -1.58
C ALA A 453 -24.61 16.77 -2.56
N PHE A 454 -23.45 16.94 -3.22
CA PHE A 454 -23.22 18.00 -4.21
C PHE A 454 -23.19 17.52 -5.66
N GLY A 455 -23.60 16.26 -5.92
CA GLY A 455 -23.83 15.74 -7.27
C GLY A 455 -22.61 15.25 -8.04
N PHE A 456 -21.45 15.10 -7.39
CA PHE A 456 -20.24 14.58 -8.06
C PHE A 456 -20.39 13.11 -8.45
N CYS A 457 -21.20 12.34 -7.73
CA CYS A 457 -21.52 10.95 -8.11
C CYS A 457 -22.17 10.80 -9.50
N ALA A 458 -22.85 11.84 -9.99
CA ALA A 458 -23.49 11.87 -11.30
C ALA A 458 -22.50 12.05 -12.45
N CYS A 459 -21.26 12.49 -12.17
CA CYS A 459 -20.21 12.64 -13.17
C CYS A 459 -19.70 11.27 -13.64
N THR A 460 -19.55 11.05 -14.94
CA THR A 460 -19.11 9.77 -15.52
C THR A 460 -17.61 9.54 -15.41
N CYS A 461 -16.80 10.61 -15.37
CA CYS A 461 -15.35 10.55 -15.28
C CYS A 461 -14.76 11.72 -14.46
N GLU A 462 -13.45 11.65 -14.17
CA GLU A 462 -12.72 12.67 -13.40
C GLU A 462 -12.70 14.03 -14.12
N GLU A 463 -12.67 14.04 -15.46
CA GLU A 463 -12.74 15.28 -16.24
C GLU A 463 -14.07 16.02 -16.02
N GLU A 464 -15.17 15.27 -15.95
CA GLU A 464 -16.51 15.82 -15.68
C GLU A 464 -16.61 16.32 -14.22
N GLU A 465 -16.05 15.57 -13.26
CA GLU A 465 -15.92 16.01 -11.86
C GLU A 465 -15.13 17.33 -11.75
N SER A 466 -14.03 17.44 -12.49
CA SER A 466 -13.22 18.65 -12.56
C SER A 466 -13.98 19.84 -13.17
N ILE A 467 -14.78 19.60 -14.23
CA ILE A 467 -15.64 20.64 -14.82
C ILE A 467 -16.70 21.08 -13.80
N LEU A 468 -17.38 20.14 -13.15
CA LEU A 468 -18.39 20.43 -12.12
C LEU A 468 -17.79 21.21 -10.94
N GLY A 469 -16.60 20.82 -10.47
CA GLY A 469 -15.86 21.53 -9.44
C GLY A 469 -15.60 22.99 -9.79
N ARG A 470 -15.22 23.28 -11.05
CA ARG A 470 -15.06 24.68 -11.52
C ARG A 470 -16.37 25.45 -11.54
N ARG A 471 -17.49 24.81 -11.90
CA ARG A 471 -18.82 25.46 -11.86
C ARG A 471 -19.25 25.77 -10.44
N TRP A 472 -18.98 24.88 -9.50
CA TRP A 472 -19.20 25.15 -8.09
C TRP A 472 -18.31 26.28 -7.56
N GLN A 473 -17.03 26.34 -7.95
CA GLN A 473 -16.15 27.47 -7.58
C GLN A 473 -16.69 28.80 -8.10
N GLU A 474 -17.16 28.84 -9.34
CA GLU A 474 -17.84 30.01 -9.92
C GLU A 474 -19.07 30.39 -9.08
N LEU A 475 -19.86 29.41 -8.65
CA LEU A 475 -21.03 29.63 -7.80
C LEU A 475 -20.64 30.22 -6.44
N LEU A 476 -19.61 29.69 -5.79
CA LEU A 476 -19.10 30.21 -4.51
C LEU A 476 -18.64 31.67 -4.65
N SER A 477 -18.03 32.05 -5.76
CA SER A 477 -17.63 33.45 -6.01
C SER A 477 -18.81 34.42 -6.16
N LYS A 478 -20.01 33.92 -6.51
CA LYS A 478 -21.22 34.71 -6.75
C LYS A 478 -22.29 34.55 -5.66
N SER A 479 -22.02 33.74 -4.64
CA SER A 479 -22.99 33.38 -3.60
C SER A 479 -22.37 33.51 -2.22
N THR A 480 -23.17 33.85 -1.23
CA THR A 480 -22.79 33.85 0.19
C THR A 480 -22.88 32.44 0.77
N PHE A 481 -22.14 32.19 1.84
CA PHE A 481 -22.22 30.92 2.57
C PHE A 481 -23.65 30.62 3.07
N LYS A 482 -24.42 31.65 3.43
CA LYS A 482 -25.81 31.49 3.84
C LYS A 482 -26.71 31.01 2.69
N GLU A 483 -26.55 31.58 1.49
CA GLU A 483 -27.27 31.13 0.29
C GLU A 483 -26.92 29.68 -0.05
N LEU A 484 -25.64 29.29 0.08
CA LEU A 484 -25.20 27.91 -0.12
C LEU A 484 -25.89 26.94 0.86
N CYS A 485 -25.82 27.23 2.17
CA CYS A 485 -26.44 26.39 3.19
C CYS A 485 -27.97 26.30 3.01
N GLN A 486 -28.63 27.41 2.66
CA GLN A 486 -30.07 27.42 2.39
C GLN A 486 -30.43 26.56 1.18
N ALA A 487 -29.66 26.65 0.10
CA ALA A 487 -29.89 25.85 -1.10
C ALA A 487 -29.65 24.36 -0.84
N TYR A 488 -28.67 24.04 -0.01
CA TYR A 488 -28.40 22.68 0.44
C TYR A 488 -29.54 22.12 1.30
N ASP A 489 -29.95 22.82 2.35
CA ASP A 489 -31.01 22.39 3.28
C ASP A 489 -32.38 22.23 2.60
N SER A 490 -32.70 23.12 1.66
CA SER A 490 -33.97 23.09 0.94
C SER A 490 -33.97 22.20 -0.30
N GLY A 491 -32.83 21.58 -0.65
CA GLY A 491 -32.69 20.81 -1.89
C GLY A 491 -32.83 21.66 -3.16
N SER A 492 -32.64 22.99 -3.07
CA SER A 492 -32.81 23.94 -4.18
C SER A 492 -31.49 24.34 -4.86
N THR A 493 -30.49 23.46 -4.78
CA THR A 493 -29.16 23.68 -5.37
C THR A 493 -29.22 24.04 -6.85
N LEU A 494 -30.01 23.32 -7.65
CA LEU A 494 -30.17 23.65 -9.07
C LEU A 494 -30.75 25.06 -9.29
N SER A 495 -31.70 25.48 -8.45
CA SER A 495 -32.28 26.83 -8.49
C SER A 495 -31.24 27.90 -8.19
N LEU A 496 -30.28 27.62 -7.30
CA LEU A 496 -29.16 28.51 -7.02
C LEU A 496 -28.24 28.65 -8.26
N PHE A 497 -27.91 27.55 -8.93
CA PHE A 497 -27.16 27.59 -10.21
C PHE A 497 -27.86 28.45 -11.26
N LYS A 498 -29.17 28.24 -11.45
CA LYS A 498 -30.00 28.99 -12.41
C LYS A 498 -30.06 30.49 -12.06
N THR A 499 -30.29 30.81 -10.79
CA THR A 499 -30.34 32.20 -10.31
C THR A 499 -29.03 32.95 -10.54
N LYS A 500 -27.88 32.27 -10.35
CA LYS A 500 -26.55 32.85 -10.56
C LYS A 500 -26.06 32.73 -12.01
N LYS A 501 -26.91 32.23 -12.92
CA LYS A 501 -26.66 32.04 -14.36
C LYS A 501 -25.43 31.18 -14.66
N ILE A 502 -25.23 30.11 -13.88
CA ILE A 502 -24.13 29.17 -14.07
C ILE A 502 -24.67 27.89 -14.71
N LEU A 503 -24.00 27.47 -15.78
CA LEU A 503 -24.36 26.26 -16.51
C LEU A 503 -23.92 25.01 -15.73
N VAL A 504 -24.80 24.03 -15.65
CA VAL A 504 -24.50 22.69 -15.16
C VAL A 504 -23.92 21.87 -16.32
N PRO A 505 -22.88 21.03 -16.11
CA PRO A 505 -22.14 20.44 -17.23
C PRO A 505 -22.92 19.45 -18.09
N THR A 506 -23.78 18.63 -17.47
CA THR A 506 -24.52 17.56 -18.16
C THR A 506 -25.97 17.46 -17.66
N PRO A 507 -26.90 16.93 -18.49
CA PRO A 507 -28.28 16.70 -18.09
C PRO A 507 -28.42 15.79 -16.86
N THR A 508 -27.57 14.76 -16.77
CA THR A 508 -27.55 13.82 -15.63
C THR A 508 -27.25 14.52 -14.31
N ILE A 509 -26.27 15.44 -14.31
CA ILE A 509 -25.96 16.26 -13.13
C ILE A 509 -27.11 17.22 -12.84
N GLU A 510 -27.70 17.86 -13.86
CA GLU A 510 -28.85 18.76 -13.67
C GLU A 510 -30.03 18.02 -13.01
N GLU A 511 -30.35 16.82 -13.49
CA GLU A 511 -31.43 16.01 -12.93
C GLU A 511 -31.12 15.52 -11.51
N PHE A 512 -29.86 15.19 -11.22
CA PHE A 512 -29.42 14.90 -9.86
C PHE A 512 -29.64 16.09 -8.92
N LEU A 513 -29.20 17.29 -9.33
CA LEU A 513 -29.32 18.52 -8.54
C LEU A 513 -30.77 19.02 -8.42
N LYS A 514 -31.68 18.56 -9.28
CA LYS A 514 -33.13 18.75 -9.17
C LYS A 514 -33.75 17.94 -8.02
N GLY A 515 -33.06 16.89 -7.57
CA GLY A 515 -33.43 16.07 -6.41
C GLY A 515 -34.25 14.82 -6.74
N SER A 516 -34.69 14.60 -7.99
CA SER A 516 -35.41 13.38 -8.38
C SER A 516 -34.51 12.16 -8.44
N ASN A 517 -33.27 12.33 -8.93
CA ASN A 517 -32.34 11.21 -9.15
C ASN A 517 -31.40 10.97 -7.96
N SER A 518 -31.35 11.87 -6.97
CA SER A 518 -30.52 11.71 -5.77
C SER A 518 -30.93 10.52 -4.89
N LEU A 519 -32.12 9.98 -5.13
CA LEU A 519 -32.68 8.81 -4.45
C LEU A 519 -32.23 7.47 -5.07
N TYR A 520 -31.68 7.46 -6.28
CA TYR A 520 -31.31 6.22 -6.95
C TYR A 520 -30.17 5.51 -6.24
N SER A 521 -30.35 4.22 -6.02
CA SER A 521 -29.40 3.40 -5.27
C SER A 521 -28.06 3.21 -5.98
N VAL A 522 -28.02 3.45 -7.30
CA VAL A 522 -26.80 3.28 -8.11
C VAL A 522 -25.69 4.25 -7.74
N TRP A 523 -26.04 5.46 -7.28
CA TRP A 523 -25.05 6.44 -6.84
C TRP A 523 -24.31 5.96 -5.60
N LYS A 524 -25.05 5.31 -4.68
CA LYS A 524 -24.48 4.69 -3.47
C LYS A 524 -23.63 3.47 -3.82
N LEU A 525 -24.04 2.68 -4.83
CA LEU A 525 -23.23 1.60 -5.36
C LEU A 525 -21.90 2.14 -5.91
N LYS A 526 -21.95 3.16 -6.77
CA LYS A 526 -20.77 3.77 -7.38
C LYS A 526 -19.77 4.26 -6.33
N GLN A 527 -20.25 4.99 -5.32
CA GLN A 527 -19.42 5.41 -4.20
C GLN A 527 -18.80 4.22 -3.46
N PHE A 528 -19.59 3.19 -3.17
CA PHE A 528 -19.15 2.01 -2.44
C PHE A 528 -18.04 1.23 -3.17
N VAL A 529 -18.13 1.10 -4.50
CA VAL A 529 -17.18 0.30 -5.28
C VAL A 529 -15.93 1.07 -5.71
N LEU A 530 -16.01 2.39 -5.84
CA LEU A 530 -14.87 3.25 -6.18
C LEU A 530 -14.09 3.75 -4.95
N GLY A 531 -14.70 3.78 -3.77
CA GLY A 531 -14.04 4.17 -2.52
C GLY A 531 -13.00 3.16 -2.01
N THR A 532 -12.00 3.66 -1.28
CA THR A 532 -10.90 2.89 -0.64
C THR A 532 -11.22 2.43 0.77
N ASP A 533 -12.23 3.01 1.40
CA ASP A 533 -12.61 2.69 2.76
C ASP A 533 -13.53 1.46 2.78
N ASP A 534 -13.02 0.32 3.24
CA ASP A 534 -13.86 -0.86 3.51
C ASP A 534 -14.71 -0.68 4.79
N SER A 535 -14.40 0.36 5.60
CA SER A 535 -15.16 0.76 6.78
C SER A 535 -16.38 1.64 6.48
N VAL A 536 -16.88 1.68 5.23
CA VAL A 536 -18.23 2.17 4.89
C VAL A 536 -19.26 1.36 5.69
N LEU A 537 -19.44 1.74 6.95
CA LEU A 537 -20.29 1.09 7.92
C LEU A 537 -21.73 1.26 7.44
N ARG A 538 -22.19 0.19 6.78
CA ARG A 538 -23.48 -0.02 6.12
C ARG A 538 -23.53 0.61 4.73
N ALA A 539 -22.97 -0.08 3.72
CA ALA A 539 -23.55 0.00 2.38
C ALA A 539 -25.08 0.01 2.54
N ALA A 540 -25.73 1.06 2.02
CA ALA A 540 -27.15 1.28 2.27
C ALA A 540 -27.91 0.00 1.95
N ARG A 541 -28.99 -0.33 2.67
CA ARG A 541 -29.75 -1.57 2.41
C ARG A 541 -30.11 -1.73 0.93
N SER A 542 -30.34 -0.61 0.23
CA SER A 542 -30.53 -0.58 -1.22
C SER A 542 -29.34 -1.16 -1.99
N VAL A 543 -28.09 -0.86 -1.61
CA VAL A 543 -26.92 -1.46 -2.29
C VAL A 543 -26.89 -2.97 -2.12
N TRP A 544 -27.24 -3.46 -0.92
CA TRP A 544 -27.25 -4.89 -0.63
C TRP A 544 -28.31 -5.66 -1.39
N VAL A 545 -29.52 -5.10 -1.44
CA VAL A 545 -30.68 -5.75 -2.05
C VAL A 545 -30.68 -5.57 -3.56
N ASP A 546 -30.51 -4.34 -4.04
CA ASP A 546 -30.71 -3.98 -5.45
C ASP A 546 -29.60 -4.59 -6.33
N TYR A 547 -28.37 -4.62 -5.81
CA TYR A 547 -27.18 -5.01 -6.57
C TYR A 547 -26.57 -6.36 -6.16
N GLY A 548 -27.30 -7.15 -5.37
CA GLY A 548 -27.00 -8.57 -5.20
C GLY A 548 -25.97 -8.93 -4.13
N PHE A 549 -25.46 -7.97 -3.35
CA PHE A 549 -24.52 -8.26 -2.27
C PHE A 549 -25.14 -9.09 -1.13
N ILE A 550 -26.47 -9.09 -0.99
CA ILE A 550 -27.19 -9.95 -0.06
C ILE A 550 -27.07 -11.44 -0.40
N ASN A 551 -26.80 -11.77 -1.67
CA ASN A 551 -26.66 -13.15 -2.16
C ASN A 551 -25.24 -13.72 -1.97
N CYS A 552 -24.30 -12.90 -1.49
CA CYS A 552 -22.93 -13.34 -1.26
C CYS A 552 -22.82 -14.21 0.00
N ALA A 553 -22.34 -15.44 -0.16
CA ALA A 553 -22.15 -16.42 0.92
C ALA A 553 -20.85 -16.23 1.70
N SER A 554 -19.90 -15.44 1.18
CA SER A 554 -18.60 -15.19 1.82
C SER A 554 -18.04 -13.81 1.49
N ASP A 555 -17.06 -13.35 2.28
CA ASP A 555 -16.34 -12.09 2.01
C ASP A 555 -15.58 -12.14 0.68
N ALA A 556 -15.08 -13.31 0.28
CA ALA A 556 -14.46 -13.49 -1.03
C ALA A 556 -15.45 -13.22 -2.18
N GLU A 557 -16.71 -13.65 -2.05
CA GLU A 557 -17.74 -13.32 -3.04
C GLU A 557 -18.14 -11.85 -3.03
N ARG A 558 -18.13 -11.19 -1.86
CA ARG A 558 -18.38 -9.75 -1.74
C ARG A 558 -17.29 -8.93 -2.42
N LEU A 559 -16.02 -9.29 -2.21
CA LEU A 559 -14.89 -8.64 -2.86
C LEU A 559 -14.87 -8.89 -4.37
N ASP A 560 -15.21 -10.11 -4.81
CA ASP A 560 -15.38 -10.45 -6.23
C ASP A 560 -16.48 -9.58 -6.88
N LEU A 561 -17.67 -9.51 -6.26
CA LEU A 561 -18.77 -8.69 -6.76
C LEU A 561 -18.45 -7.18 -6.75
N LYS A 562 -17.77 -6.69 -5.71
CA LYS A 562 -17.28 -5.29 -5.63
C LYS A 562 -16.31 -5.00 -6.78
N SER A 563 -15.39 -5.93 -7.08
CA SER A 563 -14.43 -5.81 -8.18
C SER A 563 -15.09 -5.82 -9.55
N ILE A 564 -16.15 -6.63 -9.75
CA ILE A 564 -16.94 -6.64 -10.99
C ILE A 564 -17.58 -5.27 -11.22
N TYR A 565 -18.33 -4.75 -10.25
CA TYR A 565 -18.95 -3.43 -10.39
C TYR A 565 -17.92 -2.32 -10.57
N LYS A 566 -16.80 -2.35 -9.82
CA LYS A 566 -15.71 -1.40 -10.03
C LYS A 566 -15.22 -1.41 -11.48
N SER A 567 -15.03 -2.60 -12.06
CA SER A 567 -14.62 -2.76 -13.46
C SER A 567 -15.68 -2.24 -14.44
N VAL A 568 -16.97 -2.38 -14.12
CA VAL A 568 -18.09 -1.86 -14.92
C VAL A 568 -18.10 -0.33 -14.92
N PHE A 569 -17.96 0.31 -13.75
CA PHE A 569 -17.87 1.78 -13.64
C PHE A 569 -16.61 2.36 -14.29
N GLN A 570 -15.52 1.60 -14.34
CA GLN A 570 -14.26 2.01 -14.96
C GLN A 570 -14.12 1.52 -16.41
N SER A 571 -15.16 0.90 -16.97
CA SER A 571 -15.12 0.36 -18.33
C SER A 571 -14.96 1.47 -19.35
N THR A 572 -13.94 1.35 -20.20
CA THR A 572 -13.71 2.22 -21.37
C THR A 572 -14.39 1.71 -22.64
N LYS A 573 -15.12 0.60 -22.56
CA LYS A 573 -15.90 0.06 -23.70
C LYS A 573 -16.98 1.06 -24.12
N TYR A 574 -17.27 1.09 -25.42
CA TYR A 574 -18.35 1.90 -26.00
C TYR A 574 -19.62 1.06 -26.20
N PRO A 575 -20.83 1.59 -25.89
CA PRO A 575 -21.08 2.91 -25.27
C PRO A 575 -20.53 2.99 -23.84
N THR A 576 -20.13 4.18 -23.40
CA THR A 576 -19.67 4.39 -22.02
C THR A 576 -20.77 3.99 -21.04
N MET A 577 -20.40 3.30 -19.97
CA MET A 577 -21.37 2.81 -18.98
C MET A 577 -22.09 3.98 -18.29
N ASP A 578 -23.42 4.04 -18.45
CA ASP A 578 -24.28 5.01 -17.77
C ASP A 578 -24.84 4.43 -16.45
N PRO A 579 -24.54 5.03 -15.28
CA PRO A 579 -25.12 4.62 -14.00
C PRO A 579 -26.65 4.59 -13.98
N LEU A 580 -27.34 5.47 -14.72
CA LEU A 580 -28.80 5.48 -14.77
C LEU A 580 -29.35 4.26 -15.52
N GLU A 581 -28.69 3.83 -16.59
CA GLU A 581 -29.05 2.60 -17.30
C GLU A 581 -28.81 1.36 -16.42
N LEU A 582 -27.74 1.35 -15.62
CA LEU A 582 -27.51 0.30 -14.63
C LEU A 582 -28.64 0.25 -13.58
N HIS A 583 -29.11 1.41 -13.11
CA HIS A 583 -30.27 1.47 -12.21
C HIS A 583 -31.53 0.95 -12.89
N GLN A 584 -31.78 1.33 -14.14
CA GLN A 584 -32.92 0.86 -14.91
C GLN A 584 -32.87 -0.67 -15.11
N ALA A 585 -31.69 -1.21 -15.42
CA ALA A 585 -31.47 -2.65 -15.54
C ALA A 585 -31.72 -3.38 -14.22
N CYS A 586 -31.30 -2.79 -13.10
CA CYS A 586 -31.60 -3.29 -11.75
C CYS A 586 -33.11 -3.41 -11.51
N ILE A 587 -33.88 -2.33 -11.68
CA ILE A 587 -35.33 -2.35 -11.40
C ILE A 587 -36.14 -3.15 -12.44
N SER A 588 -35.55 -3.44 -13.59
CA SER A 588 -36.15 -4.29 -14.63
C SER A 588 -35.81 -5.78 -14.46
N GLY A 589 -35.04 -6.16 -13.43
CA GLY A 589 -34.58 -7.54 -13.23
C GLY A 589 -33.56 -8.03 -14.27
N LYS A 590 -32.89 -7.11 -14.98
CA LYS A 590 -31.94 -7.40 -16.09
C LYS A 590 -30.49 -7.11 -15.73
N LEU A 591 -30.17 -7.15 -14.44
CA LEU A 591 -28.89 -6.70 -13.92
C LEU A 591 -27.71 -7.54 -14.45
N PHE A 592 -27.86 -8.87 -14.45
CA PHE A 592 -26.85 -9.79 -14.97
C PHE A 592 -26.53 -9.52 -16.45
N ASP A 593 -27.56 -9.35 -17.27
CA ASP A 593 -27.43 -9.12 -18.72
C ASP A 593 -26.76 -7.78 -19.01
N PHE A 594 -27.14 -6.73 -18.28
CA PHE A 594 -26.55 -5.40 -18.44
C PHE A 594 -25.07 -5.41 -18.05
N VAL A 595 -24.73 -5.97 -16.89
CA VAL A 595 -23.33 -6.10 -16.44
C VAL A 595 -22.51 -6.91 -17.44
N GLY A 596 -23.10 -7.94 -18.06
CA GLY A 596 -22.45 -8.77 -19.09
C GLY A 596 -22.00 -8.02 -20.35
N GLN A 597 -22.57 -6.84 -20.64
CA GLN A 597 -22.13 -5.99 -21.76
C GLN A 597 -20.75 -5.39 -21.49
N PHE A 598 -20.45 -5.11 -20.22
CA PHE A 598 -19.22 -4.45 -19.79
C PHE A 598 -18.20 -5.46 -19.24
N TYR A 599 -18.66 -6.53 -18.59
CA TYR A 599 -17.84 -7.52 -17.90
C TYR A 599 -17.96 -8.92 -18.50
N THR A 600 -16.82 -9.60 -18.70
CA THR A 600 -16.79 -10.96 -19.25
C THR A 600 -16.85 -11.99 -18.12
N PHE A 601 -18.00 -12.63 -17.94
CA PHE A 601 -18.18 -13.70 -16.96
C PHE A 601 -17.51 -15.00 -17.42
N LYS A 602 -16.91 -15.71 -16.47
CA LYS A 602 -16.37 -17.05 -16.71
C LYS A 602 -17.48 -18.08 -16.74
N GLU A 603 -17.59 -18.82 -17.84
CA GLU A 603 -18.67 -19.77 -18.11
C GLU A 603 -18.85 -20.83 -17.01
N LYS A 604 -17.72 -21.34 -16.50
CA LYS A 604 -17.62 -22.32 -15.40
C LYS A 604 -18.24 -21.86 -14.08
N LYS A 605 -18.41 -20.55 -13.91
CA LYS A 605 -19.00 -19.90 -12.72
C LYS A 605 -20.27 -19.13 -13.03
N ARG A 606 -20.86 -19.34 -14.21
CA ARG A 606 -22.06 -18.59 -14.64
C ARG A 606 -23.19 -18.69 -13.63
N ASN A 607 -23.46 -19.87 -13.08
CA ASN A 607 -24.52 -20.07 -12.08
C ASN A 607 -24.26 -19.30 -10.78
N LYS A 608 -22.99 -19.22 -10.35
CA LYS A 608 -22.60 -18.37 -9.20
C LYS A 608 -22.96 -16.91 -9.50
N TYR A 609 -22.56 -16.40 -10.66
CA TYR A 609 -22.82 -15.00 -11.01
C TYR A 609 -24.31 -14.73 -11.19
N ILE A 610 -25.07 -15.60 -11.85
CA ILE A 610 -26.54 -15.47 -11.96
C ILE A 610 -27.15 -15.30 -10.57
N ARG A 611 -26.86 -16.21 -9.64
CA ARG A 611 -27.33 -16.12 -8.24
C ARG A 611 -26.91 -14.81 -7.58
N LEU A 612 -25.68 -14.34 -7.80
CA LEU A 612 -25.22 -13.09 -7.20
C LEU A 612 -26.01 -11.88 -7.69
N PHE A 613 -26.36 -11.82 -8.98
CA PHE A 613 -27.08 -10.69 -9.57
C PHE A 613 -28.62 -10.79 -9.48
N GLU A 614 -29.16 -11.83 -8.81
CA GLU A 614 -30.58 -11.90 -8.48
C GLU A 614 -30.96 -10.75 -7.52
N ASN A 615 -32.10 -10.12 -7.78
CA ASN A 615 -32.63 -9.06 -6.95
C ASN A 615 -34.17 -9.19 -6.92
N PRO A 616 -34.88 -8.48 -6.03
CA PRO A 616 -36.34 -8.63 -5.89
C PRO A 616 -37.13 -7.97 -7.03
N TYR A 617 -36.47 -7.48 -8.09
CA TYR A 617 -37.08 -6.72 -9.16
C TYR A 617 -37.28 -7.55 -10.45
N PRO A 618 -38.28 -7.22 -11.29
CA PRO A 618 -39.30 -6.20 -11.06
C PRO A 618 -40.25 -6.63 -9.93
N LEU A 619 -40.66 -5.67 -9.09
CA LEU A 619 -41.67 -5.94 -8.08
C LEU A 619 -43.01 -6.22 -8.81
N PRO A 620 -43.81 -7.19 -8.34
CA PRO A 620 -45.15 -7.39 -8.90
C PRO A 620 -45.97 -6.10 -8.79
N ASP A 621 -46.81 -5.80 -9.78
CA ASP A 621 -47.77 -4.70 -9.68
C ASP A 621 -48.60 -4.89 -8.40
N LEU A 622 -48.54 -3.90 -7.50
CA LEU A 622 -49.27 -3.88 -6.23
C LEU A 622 -50.73 -3.48 -6.40
#